data_AF-A0A2A5S5D3-F1
#
_entry.id   AF-A0A2A5S5D3-F1
#
_cell.length_a   1.000
_cell.length_b   1.000
_cell.length_c   1.000
_cell.angle_alpha   90.00
_cell.angle_beta   90.00
_cell.angle_gamma   90.00
#
_symmetry.space_group_name_H-M   'P 1'
#
loop_
_entity.id
_entity.type
_entity.pdbx_description
1 polymer ?
#
loop_
_entity_poly.entity_id
_entity_poly.type
_entity_poly.pdbx_seq_one_letter_code
_entity_poly.pdbx_strand_id
1 'polypeptide(L)' 'MMTLTDSEKRIVYLIFDNDTYNFNVWGDASLTKLTKLGVIYSNRLGGLTTGLSYGLQPMTRQYLIDNSSYLSDIKSK' A
#
# COMPACT_ATOMS: atom_id res chain seq x y z
N MET A 1 17.62 5.94 -4.82
CA MET A 1 16.37 5.23 -4.48
C MET A 1 15.33 6.27 -4.13
N MET A 2 14.12 6.19 -4.70
CA MET A 2 13.06 7.16 -4.44
C MET A 2 12.43 6.84 -3.08
N THR A 3 12.55 7.74 -2.11
CA THR A 3 12.01 7.54 -0.76
C THR A 3 10.52 7.83 -0.77
N LEU A 4 9.71 6.90 -0.28
CA LEU A 4 8.28 7.12 -0.05
C LEU A 4 8.09 8.15 1.08
N THR A 5 7.11 9.02 0.91
CA THR A 5 6.64 9.93 1.97
C THR A 5 5.99 9.16 3.12
N ASP A 6 5.82 9.79 4.28
CA ASP A 6 5.15 9.18 5.44
C ASP A 6 3.73 8.68 5.08
N SER A 7 2.97 9.45 4.30
CA SER A 7 1.62 9.07 3.85
C SER A 7 1.65 7.84 2.94
N GLU A 8 2.61 7.77 2.01
CA GLU A 8 2.79 6.62 1.12
C GLU A 8 3.23 5.37 1.90
N LYS A 9 4.17 5.54 2.85
CA LYS A 9 4.57 4.44 3.73
C LYS A 9 3.41 3.96 4.60
N ARG A 10 2.52 4.84 5.06
CA ARG A 10 1.31 4.47 5.80
C ARG A 10 0.36 3.63 4.97
N ILE A 11 0.13 3.98 3.72
CA ILE A 11 -0.66 3.17 2.78
C ILE A 11 -0.04 1.78 2.61
N VAL A 12 1.27 1.74 2.33
CA VAL A 12 2.00 0.47 2.14
C VAL A 12 1.95 -0.38 3.40
N TYR A 13 2.10 0.20 4.58
CA TYR A 13 1.98 -0.48 5.87
C TYR A 13 0.59 -1.09 6.07
N LEU A 14 -0.48 -0.33 5.85
CA LEU A 14 -1.86 -0.82 6.00
C LEU A 14 -2.12 -2.03 5.11
N ILE A 15 -1.65 -2.00 3.87
CA ILE A 15 -1.78 -3.14 2.93
C ILE A 15 -0.90 -4.31 3.38
N PHE A 16 0.35 -4.06 3.80
CA PHE A 16 1.26 -5.11 4.25
C PHE A 16 0.68 -5.92 5.41
N ASP A 17 0.16 -5.21 6.42
CA ASP A 17 -0.37 -5.76 7.67
C ASP A 17 -1.70 -6.51 7.47
N ASN A 18 -2.56 -6.03 6.56
CA ASN A 18 -3.87 -6.63 6.30
C ASN A 18 -3.89 -7.56 5.06
N ASP A 19 -2.73 -7.75 4.40
CA ASP A 19 -2.55 -8.37 3.08
C ASP A 19 -3.21 -7.63 1.90
N THR A 20 -4.44 -7.17 2.12
CA THR A 20 -5.17 -6.23 1.25
C THR A 20 -5.86 -5.16 2.09
N TYR A 21 -6.03 -3.95 1.54
CA TYR A 21 -6.70 -2.86 2.25
C TYR A 21 -7.63 -2.06 1.32
N ASN A 22 -8.81 -1.72 1.84
CA ASN A 22 -9.80 -0.91 1.14
C ASN A 22 -9.63 0.56 1.51
N PHE A 23 -9.33 1.40 0.53
CA PHE A 23 -9.32 2.85 0.73
C PHE A 23 -10.64 3.44 0.25
N ASN A 24 -11.36 4.11 1.15
CA ASN A 24 -12.62 4.79 0.84
C ASN A 24 -12.41 6.11 0.07
N VAL A 25 -11.16 6.45 -0.28
CA VAL A 25 -10.78 7.71 -0.91
C VAL A 25 -10.56 7.48 -2.41
N TRP A 26 -11.51 7.93 -3.22
CA TRP A 26 -11.34 7.94 -4.68
C TRP A 26 -10.43 9.10 -5.09
N GLY A 27 -9.41 8.83 -5.90
CA GLY A 27 -8.53 9.87 -6.47
C GLY A 27 -7.35 10.27 -5.59
N ASP A 28 -6.97 9.47 -4.58
CA ASP A 28 -5.76 9.73 -3.80
C ASP A 28 -4.51 9.70 -4.69
N ALA A 29 -3.75 10.80 -4.70
CA ALA A 29 -2.54 10.96 -5.51
C ALA A 29 -1.44 9.96 -5.11
N SER A 30 -1.37 9.59 -3.83
CA SER A 30 -0.44 8.60 -3.28
C SER A 30 -0.79 7.21 -3.78
N LEU A 31 -2.07 6.81 -3.76
CA LEU A 31 -2.51 5.53 -4.33
C LEU A 31 -2.19 5.44 -5.82
N THR A 32 -2.44 6.52 -6.56
CA THR A 32 -2.13 6.60 -8.00
C THR A 32 -0.62 6.48 -8.25
N LYS A 33 0.19 7.20 -7.48
CA LYS A 33 1.65 7.17 -7.59
C LYS A 33 2.21 5.78 -7.24
N LEU A 34 1.77 5.20 -6.13
CA LEU A 34 2.20 3.85 -5.69
C LEU A 34 1.83 2.77 -6.72
N THR A 35 0.66 2.91 -7.36
CA THR A 35 0.25 2.00 -8.45
C THR A 35 1.16 2.16 -9.66
N LYS A 36 1.45 3.40 -10.09
CA LYS A 36 2.35 3.68 -11.23
C LYS A 36 3.79 3.23 -10.97
N LEU A 37 4.24 3.27 -9.72
CA LEU A 37 5.55 2.79 -9.31
C LEU A 37 5.64 1.26 -9.21
N GLY A 38 4.52 0.54 -9.40
CA GLY A 38 4.50 -0.92 -9.22
C GLY A 38 4.75 -1.34 -7.77
N VAL A 39 4.35 -0.52 -6.80
CA VAL A 39 4.43 -0.84 -5.36
C VAL A 39 3.19 -1.60 -4.93
N ILE A 40 2.03 -1.15 -5.42
CA ILE A 40 0.72 -1.73 -5.11
C ILE A 40 -0.04 -2.04 -6.40
N TYR A 41 -0.99 -2.96 -6.32
CA TYR A 41 -2.00 -3.18 -7.35
C TYR A 41 -3.40 -2.95 -6.76
N SER A 42 -4.35 -2.57 -7.59
CA SER A 42 -5.76 -2.57 -7.21
C SER A 42 -6.43 -3.82 -7.77
N ASN A 43 -7.35 -4.38 -6.99
CA ASN A 43 -8.24 -5.45 -7.43
C ASN A 43 -9.67 -5.13 -7.00
N ARG A 44 -10.64 -5.50 -7.83
CA ARG A 44 -12.06 -5.45 -7.47
C ARG A 44 -12.44 -6.77 -6.82
N LEU A 45 -11.97 -6.99 -5.60
CA LEU A 45 -12.40 -8.15 -4.81
C LEU A 45 -13.78 -7.89 -4.20
N GLY A 46 -14.82 -8.07 -5.03
CA GLY A 46 -16.16 -8.55 -4.69
C GLY A 46 -17.02 -7.83 -3.64
N GLY A 47 -18.06 -7.14 -4.10
CA GLY A 47 -19.24 -6.72 -3.33
C GLY A 47 -19.72 -5.32 -3.72
N LEU A 48 -21.00 -5.17 -4.04
CA LEU A 48 -21.68 -3.95 -4.56
C LEU A 48 -21.55 -2.68 -3.68
N THR A 49 -20.86 -2.75 -2.55
CA THR A 49 -20.55 -1.66 -1.63
C THR A 49 -19.10 -1.18 -1.81
N THR A 50 -18.85 -0.53 -2.94
CA THR A 50 -17.95 0.62 -3.09
C THR A 50 -16.62 0.59 -2.31
N GLY A 51 -15.62 -0.13 -2.81
CA GLY A 51 -14.23 0.06 -2.37
C GLY A 51 -13.26 -0.62 -3.32
N LEU A 52 -12.31 0.13 -3.89
CA LEU A 52 -11.17 -0.49 -4.56
C LEU A 52 -10.28 -1.11 -3.48
N SER A 53 -10.04 -2.41 -3.56
CA SER A 53 -9.08 -3.09 -2.70
C SER A 53 -7.69 -2.96 -3.29
N TYR A 54 -6.70 -2.75 -2.44
CA TYR A 54 -5.31 -2.64 -2.85
C TYR A 54 -4.48 -3.73 -2.18
N GLY A 55 -3.55 -4.32 -2.93
CA GLY A 55 -2.58 -5.32 -2.48
C GLY A 55 -1.15 -4.89 -2.84
N LEU A 56 -0.15 -5.48 -2.18
CA LEU A 56 1.25 -5.23 -2.52
C LEU A 56 1.70 -6.06 -3.72
N GLN A 57 2.51 -5.46 -4.59
CA GLN A 57 3.21 -6.25 -5.60
C GLN A 57 4.16 -7.25 -4.93
N PRO A 58 4.35 -8.47 -5.47
CA PRO A 58 5.15 -9.51 -4.82
C PRO A 58 6.59 -9.05 -4.49
N MET A 59 7.23 -8.32 -5.39
CA MET A 59 8.58 -7.78 -5.17
C MET A 59 8.61 -6.76 -4.03
N THR A 60 7.60 -5.90 -3.92
CA THR A 60 7.46 -4.95 -2.81
C THR A 60 7.26 -5.67 -1.49
N ARG A 61 6.39 -6.69 -1.46
CA ARG A 61 6.17 -7.49 -0.26
C ARG A 61 7.46 -8.16 0.22
N GLN A 62 8.20 -8.78 -0.71
CA GLN A 62 9.48 -9.40 -0.38
C GLN A 62 10.49 -8.38 0.14
N TYR A 63 10.60 -7.22 -0.51
CA TYR A 63 11.49 -6.14 -0.05
C TYR A 63 11.18 -5.71 1.38
N LEU A 64 9.91 -5.59 1.76
CA LEU A 64 9.50 -5.21 3.12
C LEU A 64 9.80 -6.31 4.15
N ILE A 65 9.70 -7.58 3.76
CA ILE A 65 10.09 -8.71 4.61
C ILE A 65 11.61 -8.66 4.86
N ASP A 66 12.40 -8.46 3.80
CA ASP A 66 13.85 -8.40 3.87
C ASP A 66 14.34 -7.13 4.61
N ASN A 67 13.53 -6.07 4.62
CA ASN A 67 13.84 -4.76 5.20
C ASN A 67 12.77 -4.34 6.22
N SER A 68 12.56 -5.16 7.25
CA SER A 68 11.51 -4.96 8.26
C SER A 68 11.55 -3.60 8.99
N SER A 69 12.71 -2.92 9.02
CA SER A 69 12.86 -1.58 9.58
C SER A 69 12.35 -0.46 8.67
N TYR A 70 12.07 -0.71 7.38
CA TYR A 70 11.68 0.34 6.43
C TYR A 70 10.39 1.08 6.80
N LEU A 71 9.49 0.39 7.51
CA LEU A 71 8.19 0.89 7.98
C LEU A 71 8.12 1.05 9.52
N SER A 72 9.22 0.91 10.26
CA SER A 72 9.20 0.96 11.75
C SER A 72 8.67 2.28 12.29
N ASP A 73 8.97 3.37 11.59
CA ASP A 73 8.60 4.74 11.98
C ASP A 73 7.10 4.99 11.83
N ILE A 74 6.44 4.21 10.98
CA ILE A 74 5.00 4.27 10.74
C ILE A 74 4.24 3.37 11.71
N LYS A 75 4.79 2.18 12.04
CA LYS A 75 4.19 1.25 13.00
C LYS A 75 3.99 1.87 14.39
N SER A 76 4.81 2.85 14.74
CA SER A 76 4.83 3.48 16.07
C SER A 76 3.93 4.72 16.21
N LYS A 77 3.20 5.11 15.15
CA LYS A 77 2.29 6.28 15.11
C LYS A 77 0.84 5.86 15.01
#